data_AF-A0A945AIS8-F1
#
_entry.id   AF-A0A945AIS8-F1
#
_cell.length_a   1.000
_cell.length_b   1.000
_cell.length_c   1.000
_cell.angle_alpha   90.00
_cell.angle_beta   90.00
_cell.angle_gamma   90.00
#
_symmetry.space_group_name_H-M   'P 1'
#
loop_
_entity.id
_entity.type
_entity.pdbx_description
1 polymer ?
#
loop_
_entity_poly.entity_id
_entity_poly.type
_entity_poly.pdbx_seq_one_letter_code
_entity_poly.pdbx_strand_id
1 'polypeptide(L)'
;MKRPNILFIMTDDHTPREMSSYGNTILNTPHLDRIGNEGTRFNHCCTTNALCAPARGTVLTGCFSHVHGIRGNSEVADAVEVFDPTVPTFPELLQEAGYRTALFGKYHIRQESLLEILVVERFELEQKVGEQNQESAEITEQIKKGKEMVKELQDVISNQKIEIRKFEETMAKKGKYKVE
;
A
#
# COMPACT_ATOMS: atom_id res chain seq x y z
N MET A 1 -21.51 -18.57 -14.14
CA MET A 1 -21.63 -18.37 -12.68
C MET A 1 -21.61 -16.88 -12.38
N LYS A 2 -22.35 -16.42 -11.36
CA LYS A 2 -22.28 -15.03 -10.90
C LYS A 2 -20.94 -14.78 -10.22
N ARG A 3 -20.31 -13.64 -10.49
CA ARG A 3 -19.05 -13.22 -9.87
C ARG A 3 -19.26 -13.02 -8.35
N PRO A 4 -18.45 -13.64 -7.47
CA PRO A 4 -18.60 -13.50 -6.02
C PRO A 4 -18.16 -12.11 -5.54
N ASN A 5 -18.57 -11.73 -4.33
CA ASN A 5 -17.93 -10.61 -3.62
C ASN A 5 -16.80 -11.18 -2.75
N ILE A 6 -15.67 -10.50 -2.70
CA ILE A 6 -14.49 -10.93 -1.94
C ILE A 6 -14.31 -9.98 -0.75
N LEU A 7 -14.23 -10.52 0.45
CA LEU A 7 -13.88 -9.79 1.68
C LEU A 7 -12.60 -10.43 2.25
N PHE A 8 -11.51 -9.68 2.25
CA PHE A 8 -10.24 -10.10 2.84
C PHE A 8 -10.05 -9.37 4.18
N ILE A 9 -9.89 -10.14 5.26
CA ILE A 9 -9.71 -9.61 6.62
C ILE A 9 -8.33 -10.03 7.11
N MET A 10 -7.51 -9.05 7.45
CA MET A 10 -6.18 -9.27 8.05
C MET A 10 -6.12 -8.57 9.40
N THR A 11 -5.91 -9.36 10.45
CA THR A 11 -5.63 -8.86 11.80
C THR A 11 -4.15 -8.49 11.94
N ASP A 12 -3.81 -7.61 12.88
CA ASP A 12 -2.44 -7.15 13.14
C ASP A 12 -1.94 -7.77 14.45
N ASP A 13 -0.74 -8.34 14.46
CA ASP A 13 -0.10 -9.03 15.60
C ASP A 13 -0.93 -10.12 16.29
N HIS A 14 -1.94 -10.65 15.61
CA HIS A 14 -2.84 -11.67 16.15
C HIS A 14 -2.21 -13.07 16.06
N THR A 15 -2.03 -13.71 17.21
CA THR A 15 -1.57 -15.10 17.29
C THR A 15 -2.74 -16.07 17.34
N PRO A 16 -2.65 -17.28 16.75
CA PRO A 16 -3.69 -18.30 16.90
C PRO A 16 -4.00 -18.63 18.37
N ARG A 17 -3.07 -18.37 19.30
CA ARG A 17 -3.30 -18.57 20.73
C ARG A 17 -4.36 -17.62 21.30
N GLU A 18 -4.74 -16.55 20.61
CA GLU A 18 -5.76 -15.59 21.07
C GLU A 18 -7.17 -15.96 20.62
N MET A 19 -7.32 -16.98 19.77
CA MET A 19 -8.62 -17.43 19.27
C MET A 19 -9.18 -18.59 20.10
N SER A 20 -10.44 -18.49 20.53
CA SER A 20 -11.11 -19.57 21.27
C SER A 20 -11.28 -20.83 20.43
N SER A 21 -11.53 -20.69 19.13
CA SER A 21 -11.57 -21.83 18.18
C SER A 21 -10.24 -22.56 18.00
N TYR A 22 -9.12 -21.99 18.45
CA TYR A 22 -7.81 -22.63 18.50
C TYR A 22 -7.42 -23.08 19.93
N GLY A 23 -8.37 -23.12 20.87
CA GLY A 23 -8.20 -23.68 22.21
C GLY A 23 -7.93 -22.66 23.32
N ASN A 24 -8.02 -21.35 23.04
CA ASN A 24 -7.98 -20.35 24.11
C ASN A 24 -9.22 -20.47 25.01
N THR A 25 -9.02 -20.56 26.32
CA THR A 25 -10.10 -20.68 27.33
C THR A 25 -10.40 -19.38 28.08
N ILE A 26 -9.60 -18.33 27.85
CA ILE A 26 -9.70 -17.02 28.51
C ILE A 26 -10.41 -16.01 27.60
N LEU A 27 -9.98 -15.92 26.34
CA LEU A 27 -10.55 -15.01 25.35
C LEU A 27 -11.74 -15.66 24.65
N ASN A 28 -12.73 -14.84 24.31
CA ASN A 28 -13.91 -15.26 23.58
C ASN A 28 -13.96 -14.53 22.23
N THR A 29 -13.85 -15.28 21.13
CA THR A 29 -13.83 -14.73 19.75
C THR A 29 -15.01 -15.24 18.92
N PRO A 30 -16.27 -15.05 19.36
CA PRO A 30 -17.43 -15.78 18.82
C PRO A 30 -17.68 -15.51 17.33
N HIS A 31 -17.37 -14.31 16.84
CA HIS A 31 -17.55 -13.96 15.43
C HIS A 31 -16.48 -14.55 14.52
N LEU A 32 -15.22 -14.63 14.96
CA LEU A 32 -14.15 -15.28 14.22
C LEU A 32 -14.31 -16.80 14.25
N ASP A 33 -14.69 -17.34 15.40
CA ASP A 33 -14.99 -18.76 15.57
C ASP A 33 -16.12 -19.21 14.64
N ARG A 34 -17.17 -18.40 14.51
CA ARG A 34 -18.26 -18.66 13.57
C ARG A 34 -17.74 -18.76 12.13
N ILE A 35 -16.86 -17.86 11.69
CA ILE A 35 -16.26 -17.91 10.33
C ILE A 35 -15.46 -19.21 10.16
N GLY A 36 -14.67 -19.60 11.17
CA GLY A 36 -13.90 -20.84 11.13
C GLY A 36 -14.77 -22.11 11.11
N ASN A 37 -15.89 -22.10 11.84
CA ASN A 37 -16.80 -23.25 11.97
C ASN A 37 -17.74 -23.40 10.76
N GLU A 38 -18.17 -22.29 10.15
CA GLU A 38 -19.01 -22.30 8.93
C GLU A 38 -18.18 -22.41 7.64
N GLY A 39 -16.86 -22.26 7.75
CA GLY A 39 -15.93 -22.26 6.63
C GLY A 39 -14.84 -23.32 6.78
N THR A 40 -13.63 -22.97 6.34
CA THR A 40 -12.45 -23.81 6.48
C THR A 40 -11.47 -23.15 7.44
N ARG A 41 -11.02 -23.91 8.45
CA ARG A 41 -10.00 -23.51 9.41
C ARG A 41 -8.71 -24.29 9.18
N PHE A 42 -7.58 -23.58 9.10
CA PHE A 42 -6.28 -24.19 8.84
C PHE A 42 -5.51 -24.40 10.15
N ASN A 43 -5.05 -25.63 10.40
CA ASN A 43 -4.15 -25.89 11.53
C ASN A 43 -2.70 -25.43 11.24
N HIS A 44 -2.38 -25.22 9.97
CA HIS A 44 -1.07 -24.78 9.48
C HIS A 44 -1.24 -23.70 8.42
N CYS A 45 -1.24 -22.44 8.86
CA CYS A 45 -1.20 -21.26 8.00
C CYS A 45 0.02 -20.42 8.41
N CYS A 46 0.99 -20.27 7.51
CA CYS A 46 2.28 -19.66 7.82
C CYS A 46 2.43 -18.34 7.07
N THR A 47 3.03 -17.34 7.74
CA THR A 47 3.54 -16.14 7.07
C THR A 47 4.99 -16.36 6.66
N THR A 48 5.39 -15.84 5.51
CA THR A 48 6.77 -15.89 5.01
C THR A 48 7.67 -14.89 5.73
N ASN A 49 7.08 -13.85 6.33
CA ASN A 49 7.77 -12.84 7.12
C ASN A 49 6.91 -12.47 8.35
N ALA A 50 7.53 -12.42 9.53
CA ALA A 50 6.83 -12.12 10.78
C ALA A 50 6.68 -10.61 11.06
N LEU A 51 7.26 -9.75 10.21
CA LEU A 51 7.14 -8.29 10.31
C LEU A 51 5.96 -7.77 9.48
N CYS A 52 5.30 -6.73 9.98
CA CYS A 52 4.07 -6.18 9.42
C CYS A 52 4.15 -5.79 7.93
N ALA A 53 5.07 -4.88 7.56
CA ALA A 53 5.19 -4.35 6.21
C ALA A 53 5.54 -5.43 5.18
N PRO A 54 6.57 -6.28 5.39
CA PRO A 54 6.87 -7.33 4.43
C PRO A 54 5.81 -8.43 4.37
N ALA A 55 5.15 -8.79 5.47
CA ALA A 55 4.04 -9.75 5.44
C ALA A 55 2.87 -9.24 4.59
N ARG A 56 2.53 -7.95 4.72
CA ARG A 56 1.50 -7.30 3.90
C ARG A 56 1.90 -7.25 2.43
N GLY A 57 3.16 -6.95 2.13
CA GLY A 57 3.70 -7.00 0.77
C GLY A 57 3.56 -8.39 0.15
N THR A 58 3.86 -9.45 0.91
CA THR A 58 3.66 -10.84 0.45
C THR A 58 2.19 -11.15 0.21
N VAL A 59 1.29 -10.74 1.10
CA VAL A 59 -0.16 -10.95 0.92
C VAL A 59 -0.69 -10.24 -0.32
N LEU A 60 -0.26 -9.01 -0.58
CA LEU A 60 -0.71 -8.24 -1.75
C LEU A 60 -0.21 -8.82 -3.06
N THR A 61 1.05 -9.27 -3.11
CA THR A 61 1.72 -9.66 -4.36
C THR A 61 1.76 -11.17 -4.61
N GLY A 62 1.54 -11.98 -3.56
CA GLY A 62 1.83 -13.42 -3.59
C GLY A 62 3.33 -13.75 -3.66
N CYS A 63 4.22 -12.76 -3.56
CA CYS A 63 5.65 -12.92 -3.75
C CYS A 63 6.43 -12.80 -2.42
N PHE A 64 7.63 -13.37 -2.36
CA PHE A 64 8.51 -13.19 -1.20
C PHE A 64 9.05 -11.76 -1.08
N SER A 65 9.45 -11.36 0.13
CA SER A 65 9.99 -10.03 0.46
C SER A 65 11.10 -9.50 -0.45
N HIS A 66 11.95 -10.38 -0.96
CA HIS A 66 13.03 -9.97 -1.86
C HIS A 66 12.56 -9.59 -3.27
N VAL A 67 11.36 -10.02 -3.67
CA VAL A 67 10.75 -9.71 -4.98
C VAL A 67 10.01 -8.38 -4.93
N HIS A 68 9.21 -8.14 -3.88
CA HIS A 68 8.40 -6.92 -3.78
C HIS A 68 9.12 -5.75 -3.07
N GLY A 69 10.42 -5.86 -2.81
CA GLY A 69 11.26 -4.78 -2.27
C GLY A 69 11.19 -4.53 -0.76
N ILE A 70 10.05 -4.82 -0.11
CA ILE A 70 9.86 -4.62 1.34
C ILE A 70 10.41 -5.81 2.15
N ARG A 71 11.41 -5.59 3.00
CA ARG A 71 12.15 -6.60 3.78
C ARG A 71 12.09 -6.38 5.30
N GLY A 72 11.64 -5.23 5.77
CA GLY A 72 11.58 -4.82 7.16
C GLY A 72 10.49 -3.77 7.41
N ASN A 73 10.37 -3.34 8.67
CA ASN A 73 9.46 -2.26 9.08
C ASN A 73 10.20 -0.91 9.21
N SER A 74 11.37 -0.77 8.59
CA SER A 74 12.26 0.37 8.87
C SER A 74 11.61 1.71 8.58
N GLU A 75 11.48 2.53 9.63
CA GLU A 75 11.13 3.95 9.57
C GLU A 75 12.37 4.86 9.51
N VAL A 76 13.58 4.27 9.44
CA VAL A 76 14.84 5.01 9.41
C VAL A 76 15.03 5.61 8.02
N ALA A 77 15.37 6.91 7.95
CA ALA A 77 15.49 7.70 6.73
C ALA A 77 16.41 7.08 5.65
N ASP A 78 17.37 6.23 6.06
CA ASP A 78 18.43 5.72 5.19
C ASP A 78 18.14 4.29 4.66
N ALA A 79 17.09 3.63 5.17
CA ALA A 79 16.66 2.31 4.72
C ALA A 79 15.35 2.44 3.96
N VAL A 80 15.40 3.09 2.80
CA VAL A 80 14.23 3.23 1.92
C VAL A 80 13.93 1.88 1.29
N GLU A 81 13.06 1.12 1.94
CA GLU A 81 12.42 -0.03 1.31
C GLU A 81 11.23 0.48 0.49
N VAL A 82 11.44 0.58 -0.82
CA VAL A 82 10.40 0.97 -1.77
C VAL A 82 9.67 -0.29 -2.23
N PHE A 83 8.35 -0.24 -2.18
CA PHE A 83 7.52 -1.28 -2.79
C PHE A 83 7.67 -1.22 -4.31
N ASP A 84 8.10 -2.32 -4.93
CA ASP A 84 8.34 -2.36 -6.38
C ASP A 84 7.00 -2.20 -7.15
N PRO A 85 6.80 -1.07 -7.87
CA PRO A 85 5.54 -0.81 -8.58
C PRO A 85 5.34 -1.70 -9.81
N THR A 86 6.35 -2.46 -10.22
CA THR A 86 6.26 -3.41 -11.34
C THR A 86 5.67 -4.76 -10.92
N VAL A 87 5.58 -5.04 -9.62
CA VAL A 87 5.00 -6.27 -9.08
C VAL A 87 3.50 -6.07 -8.87
N PRO A 88 2.64 -6.74 -9.67
CA PRO A 88 1.21 -6.54 -9.56
C PRO A 88 0.66 -7.06 -8.23
N THR A 89 -0.33 -6.36 -7.70
CA THR A 89 -1.05 -6.75 -6.50
C THR A 89 -2.40 -7.39 -6.83
N PHE A 90 -2.90 -8.28 -5.96
CA PHE A 90 -4.20 -8.90 -6.20
C PHE A 90 -5.35 -7.88 -6.28
N PRO A 91 -5.36 -6.72 -5.56
CA PRO A 91 -6.40 -5.72 -5.76
C PRO A 91 -6.36 -5.09 -7.17
N GLU A 92 -5.19 -4.84 -7.74
CA GLU A 92 -5.04 -4.32 -9.12
C GLU A 92 -5.56 -5.35 -10.12
N LEU A 93 -5.16 -6.62 -9.98
CA LEU A 93 -5.65 -7.72 -10.82
C LEU A 93 -7.17 -7.89 -10.70
N LEU A 94 -7.75 -7.69 -9.51
CA LEU A 94 -9.20 -7.69 -9.33
C LEU A 94 -9.87 -6.49 -10.01
N GLN A 95 -9.26 -5.30 -9.97
CA GLN A 95 -9.77 -4.12 -10.69
C GLN A 95 -9.78 -4.34 -12.21
N GLU A 96 -8.70 -4.89 -12.78
CA GLU A 96 -8.63 -5.27 -14.19
C GLU A 96 -9.71 -6.27 -14.58
N ALA A 97 -10.00 -7.22 -13.69
CA ALA A 97 -11.10 -8.16 -13.87
C ALA A 97 -12.48 -7.50 -13.77
N GLY A 98 -12.59 -6.23 -13.36
CA GLY A 98 -13.83 -5.46 -13.24
C GLY A 98 -14.47 -5.53 -11.85
N TYR A 99 -13.70 -5.84 -10.81
CA TYR A 99 -14.14 -5.65 -9.43
C TYR A 99 -13.95 -4.20 -9.00
N ARG A 100 -14.79 -3.76 -8.06
CA ARG A 100 -14.52 -2.54 -7.29
C ARG A 100 -13.80 -2.95 -6.02
N THR A 101 -12.61 -2.42 -5.82
CA THR A 101 -11.79 -2.70 -4.65
C THR A 101 -11.79 -1.48 -3.72
N ALA A 102 -11.64 -1.75 -2.43
CA ALA A 102 -11.49 -0.74 -1.39
C ALA A 102 -10.64 -1.34 -0.26
N LEU A 103 -9.81 -0.52 0.36
CA LEU A 103 -9.00 -0.89 1.52
C LEU A 103 -9.44 -0.04 2.71
N PHE A 104 -9.58 -0.67 3.87
CA PHE A 104 -9.91 -0.01 5.13
C PHE A 104 -8.94 -0.45 6.21
N GLY A 105 -8.42 0.51 6.98
CA GLY A 105 -7.47 0.25 8.05
C GLY A 105 -6.00 0.38 7.63
N LYS A 106 -5.14 -0.46 8.20
CA LYS A 106 -3.68 -0.34 8.12
C LYS A 106 -3.14 -0.82 6.77
N TYR A 107 -2.45 0.07 6.04
CA TYR A 107 -1.71 -0.30 4.82
C TYR A 107 -0.27 -0.69 5.14
N HIS A 108 0.49 0.19 5.81
CA HIS A 108 1.84 -0.07 6.36
C HIS A 108 2.86 -0.59 5.33
N ILE A 109 2.71 -0.19 4.07
CA ILE A 109 3.69 -0.34 3.00
C ILE A 109 4.04 1.07 2.55
N ARG A 110 5.32 1.44 2.67
CA ARG A 110 5.78 2.74 2.19
C ARG A 110 5.83 2.70 0.68
N GLN A 111 4.98 3.49 0.05
CA GLN A 111 5.14 3.88 -1.34
C GLN A 111 5.83 5.23 -1.27
N GLU A 112 7.08 5.32 -1.73
CA GLU A 112 7.56 6.66 -2.06
C GLU A 112 6.67 7.16 -3.18
N SER A 113 5.97 8.27 -2.92
CA SER A 113 5.34 8.97 -4.02
C SER A 113 6.45 9.38 -4.98
N LEU A 114 6.24 9.23 -6.29
CA LEU A 114 7.18 9.75 -7.30
C LEU A 114 7.54 11.22 -7.02
N LEU A 115 6.65 11.97 -6.36
CA LEU A 115 6.91 13.32 -5.87
C LEU A 115 8.04 13.41 -4.83
N GLU A 116 8.14 12.50 -3.88
CA GLU A 116 9.23 12.51 -2.89
C GLU A 116 10.57 12.20 -3.56
N ILE A 117 10.63 11.19 -4.43
CA ILE A 117 11.83 10.87 -5.22
C ILE A 117 12.25 12.06 -6.08
N LEU A 118 11.31 12.67 -6.81
CA LEU A 118 11.61 13.82 -7.66
C LEU A 118 11.99 15.07 -6.87
N VAL A 119 11.47 15.26 -5.66
CA VAL A 119 11.86 16.37 -4.78
C VAL A 119 13.28 16.17 -4.25
N VAL A 120 13.65 14.93 -3.90
CA VAL A 120 15.02 14.58 -3.47
C VAL A 120 16.01 14.72 -4.64
N GLU A 121 15.71 14.14 -5.80
CA GLU A 121 16.55 14.29 -7.01
C GLU A 121 16.71 15.76 -7.40
N ARG A 122 15.63 16.55 -7.33
CA ARG A 122 15.67 18.01 -7.57
C ARG A 122 16.58 18.74 -6.60
N PHE A 123 16.54 18.39 -5.31
CA PHE A 123 17.37 19.03 -4.28
C PHE A 123 18.85 18.72 -4.50
N GLU A 124 19.19 17.47 -4.82
CA GLU A 124 20.57 17.06 -5.14
C GLU A 124 21.10 17.73 -6.42
N LEU A 125 20.26 17.87 -7.45
CA LEU A 125 20.60 18.60 -8.67
C LEU A 125 20.82 20.10 -8.39
N GLU A 126 19.97 20.73 -7.58
CA GLU A 126 20.12 22.13 -7.18
C GLU A 126 21.39 22.39 -6.36
N GLN A 127 21.80 21.44 -5.51
CA GLN A 127 23.07 21.47 -4.77
C GLN A 127 24.28 21.38 -5.72
N LYS A 128 24.26 20.45 -6.68
CA LYS A 128 25.35 20.28 -7.67
C LYS A 128 25.54 21.51 -8.57
N VAL A 129 24.47 22.25 -8.87
CA VAL A 129 24.52 23.49 -9.65
C VAL A 129 25.16 24.65 -8.86
N GLY A 130 25.05 24.64 -7.53
CA GLY A 130 25.70 25.64 -6.68
C GLY A 130 27.23 25.61 -6.70
N GLU A 131 27.82 24.50 -7.14
CA GLU A 131 29.28 24.27 -7.06
C GLU A 131 30.01 24.34 -8.41
N GLN A 132 29.30 24.34 -9.56
CA GLN A 132 29.93 24.36 -10.89
C GLN A 132 29.46 25.53 -11.76
N ASN A 133 30.29 26.56 -11.86
CA ASN A 133 30.18 27.57 -12.93
C ASN A 133 30.63 26.93 -14.26
N GLN A 134 29.84 27.17 -15.33
CA GLN A 134 30.06 26.84 -16.75
C GLN A 134 29.61 25.45 -17.28
N GLU A 135 28.40 24.99 -16.97
CA GLU A 135 27.63 24.08 -17.85
C GLU A 135 26.12 24.45 -17.81
N SER A 136 25.82 25.69 -18.21
CA SER A 136 24.57 26.38 -17.83
C SER A 136 23.32 26.02 -18.66
N ALA A 137 23.42 25.50 -19.88
CA ALA A 137 22.24 25.34 -20.74
C ALA A 137 21.56 23.97 -20.59
N GLU A 138 22.35 22.90 -20.63
CA GLU A 138 21.84 21.52 -20.64
C GLU A 138 21.26 21.14 -19.27
N ILE A 139 21.92 21.58 -18.18
CA ILE A 139 21.43 21.42 -16.81
C ILE A 139 20.15 22.24 -16.58
N THR A 140 20.08 23.48 -17.09
CA THR A 140 18.85 24.30 -16.98
C THR A 140 17.68 23.65 -17.71
N GLU A 141 17.92 23.01 -18.86
CA GLU A 141 16.88 22.31 -19.61
C GLU A 141 16.43 21.02 -18.89
N GLN A 142 17.35 20.26 -18.29
CA GLN A 142 17.00 19.11 -17.46
C GLN A 142 16.16 19.52 -16.23
N ILE A 143 16.51 20.64 -15.57
CA ILE A 143 15.71 21.20 -14.46
C ILE A 143 14.31 21.60 -14.94
N LYS A 144 14.20 22.21 -16.13
CA LYS A 144 12.90 22.61 -16.69
C LYS A 144 12.02 21.39 -16.98
N LYS A 145 12.57 20.33 -17.60
CA LYS A 145 11.86 19.06 -17.85
C LYS A 145 11.43 18.39 -16.53
N GLY A 146 12.30 18.39 -15.52
CA GLY A 146 11.95 17.90 -14.18
C GLY A 146 10.78 18.68 -13.55
N LYS A 147 10.76 20.01 -13.68
CA LYS A 147 9.65 20.85 -13.19
C LYS A 147 8.32 20.57 -13.89
N GLU A 148 8.34 20.34 -15.20
CA GLU A 148 7.14 19.98 -15.96
C GLU A 148 6.61 18.59 -15.53
N MET A 149 7.50 17.61 -15.38
CA MET A 149 7.14 16.25 -14.94
C MET A 149 6.58 16.22 -13.50
N VAL A 150 7.17 16.98 -12.57
CA VAL A 150 6.63 17.13 -11.21
C VAL A 150 5.23 17.74 -11.23
N LYS A 151 5.00 18.74 -12.08
CA LYS A 151 3.69 19.37 -12.21
C LYS A 151 2.63 18.40 -12.75
N GLU A 152 2.98 17.61 -13.77
CA GLU A 152 2.09 16.57 -14.30
C GLU A 152 1.74 15.52 -13.24
N LEU A 153 2.71 15.09 -12.44
CA LEU A 153 2.47 14.15 -11.33
C LEU A 153 1.62 14.76 -10.21
N GLN A 154 1.83 16.04 -9.86
CA GLN A 154 0.98 16.76 -8.92
C GLN A 154 -0.46 16.86 -9.43
N ASP A 155 -0.66 17.07 -10.73
CA ASP A 155 -1.97 17.13 -11.36
C ASP A 155 -2.65 15.74 -11.35
N VAL A 156 -1.93 14.66 -11.66
CA VAL A 156 -2.44 13.27 -11.57
C VAL A 156 -2.87 12.93 -10.14
N ILE A 157 -2.03 13.23 -9.14
CA ILE A 157 -2.32 12.95 -7.74
C ILE A 157 -3.49 13.80 -7.23
N SER A 158 -3.56 15.07 -7.65
CA SER A 158 -4.68 15.95 -7.31
C SER A 158 -5.99 15.44 -7.91
N ASN A 159 -5.96 14.96 -9.16
CA ASN A 159 -7.11 14.35 -9.81
C ASN A 159 -7.56 13.05 -9.12
N GLN A 160 -6.61 12.19 -8.73
CA GLN A 160 -6.92 10.99 -7.94
C GLN A 160 -7.52 11.32 -6.58
N LYS A 161 -7.00 12.33 -5.86
CA LYS A 161 -7.61 12.83 -4.60
C LYS A 161 -9.04 13.33 -4.82
N ILE A 162 -9.31 14.02 -5.92
CA ILE A 162 -10.66 14.47 -6.30
C ILE A 162 -11.58 13.27 -6.56
N GLU A 163 -11.09 12.22 -7.24
CA GLU A 163 -11.87 11.00 -7.46
C GLU A 163 -12.16 10.24 -6.16
N ILE A 164 -11.18 10.11 -5.28
CA ILE A 164 -11.33 9.51 -3.95
C ILE A 164 -12.39 10.28 -3.14
N ARG A 165 -12.29 11.61 -3.09
CA ARG A 165 -13.26 12.45 -2.39
C ARG A 165 -14.67 12.33 -2.96
N LYS A 166 -14.82 12.30 -4.29
CA LYS A 166 -16.12 12.06 -4.95
C LYS A 166 -16.69 10.68 -4.60
N PHE A 167 -15.85 9.66 -4.49
CA PHE A 167 -16.25 8.33 -4.06
C PHE A 167 -16.70 8.34 -2.59
N GLU A 168 -15.94 8.95 -1.68
CA GLU A 168 -16.28 9.10 -0.27
C GLU A 168 -17.61 9.85 -0.07
N GLU A 169 -17.82 10.97 -0.76
CA GLU A 169 -19.07 11.73 -0.75
C GLU A 169 -20.26 10.90 -1.27
N THR A 170 -20.03 10.09 -2.30
CA THR A 170 -21.04 9.16 -2.84
C THR A 170 -21.39 8.06 -1.85
N MET A 171 -20.41 7.56 -1.11
CA MET A 171 -20.60 6.53 -0.08
C MET A 171 -21.26 7.10 1.19
N ALA A 172 -20.95 8.34 1.55
CA ALA A 172 -21.59 9.09 2.63
C ALA A 172 -23.08 9.36 2.33
N LYS A 173 -23.41 9.80 1.10
CA LYS A 173 -24.81 9.97 0.65
C LYS A 173 -25.62 8.67 0.69
N LYS A 174 -24.96 7.51 0.53
CA LYS A 174 -25.59 6.19 0.63
C LYS A 174 -25.67 5.67 2.07
N GLY A 175 -25.29 6.48 3.07
CA GLY A 175 -25.33 6.13 4.49
C GLY A 175 -24.32 5.05 4.90
N LYS A 176 -23.30 4.79 4.08
CA LYS A 176 -22.31 3.72 4.30
C LYS A 176 -20.99 4.20 4.88
N TYR A 177 -20.84 5.51 5.07
CA TYR A 177 -19.62 6.15 5.57
C TYR A 177 -19.99 7.45 6.30
N LYS A 178 -19.37 7.74 7.45
CA LYS A 178 -19.41 9.08 8.08
C LYS A 178 -18.07 9.74 7.79
N VAL A 179 -18.12 10.91 7.14
CA VAL A 179 -16.94 11.76 6.94
C VAL A 179 -16.77 12.54 8.25
N GLU A 180 -15.65 12.34 8.95
CA GLU A 180 -15.17 13.28 9.99
C GLU A 180 -14.41 14.44 9.34
#